data_AF-A0A1B8QAS8-F1
#
_entry.id   AF-A0A1B8QAS8-F1
#
_cell.length_a   1.000
_cell.length_b   1.000
_cell.length_c   1.000
_cell.angle_alpha   90.00
_cell.angle_beta   90.00
_cell.angle_gamma   90.00
#
_symmetry.space_group_name_H-M   'P 1'
#
loop_
_entity.id
_entity.type
_entity.pdbx_description
1 polymer ?
#
loop_
_entity_poly.entity_id
_entity_poly.type
_entity_poly.pdbx_seq_one_letter_code
_entity_poly.pdbx_strand_id
1 'polypeptide(L)'
;MIDCNMYGQDRCWQSKLRTLQGCALLVAGLLGGCQPDKSPVAPSPETSSQASQTYTTAASEQVSTRGASVTEPIAAASAPTKRSVTLLIAASTNLNSALPVMVEDFNRLHPDITLKITYDTSDKLAARIRQHNNFDIFLTASQVYTQDLYAASQRRGGSRYGQPFIYARGQLVLYSTKYALTDTPTQLLDDLLIQHAPLQIALSDPELSPYGRAAQAWLVNQNFASSTQIQLQPYANLIQTFAATDQGLADFGFISLAQVLSKARDNTVRKATETRSYALLSKADYPPILHEGMVLKPSAASQQFVSYLLSSKGQLLLTEAGYLPVCGDNSLKLPACS
;
A
#
# COMPACT_ATOMS: atom_id res chain seq x y z
N MET A 1 -24.47 28.88 -16.67
CA MET A 1 -24.95 27.57 -17.16
C MET A 1 -24.10 27.22 -18.37
N ILE A 2 -23.26 26.19 -18.26
CA ILE A 2 -22.49 25.67 -19.40
C ILE A 2 -23.29 24.49 -19.95
N ASP A 3 -23.68 24.59 -21.21
CA ASP A 3 -24.50 23.62 -21.92
C ASP A 3 -23.65 22.36 -22.21
N CYS A 4 -23.76 21.32 -21.36
CA CYS A 4 -22.98 20.07 -21.44
C CYS A 4 -23.66 19.00 -22.33
N ASN A 5 -24.11 19.35 -23.54
CA ASN A 5 -24.79 18.40 -24.45
C ASN A 5 -24.06 18.06 -25.77
N MET A 6 -22.77 18.39 -25.92
CA MET A 6 -22.07 18.09 -27.19
C MET A 6 -20.63 17.55 -27.10
N TYR A 7 -20.01 17.51 -25.92
CA TYR A 7 -18.66 16.96 -25.75
C TYR A 7 -18.61 16.11 -24.48
N GLY A 8 -18.23 14.84 -24.62
CA GLY A 8 -18.36 13.75 -23.63
C GLY A 8 -18.15 14.11 -22.15
N GLN A 9 -18.91 13.43 -21.30
CA GLN A 9 -19.07 13.69 -19.86
C GLN A 9 -17.75 13.79 -19.07
N ASP A 10 -16.67 13.15 -19.52
CA ASP A 10 -15.34 13.21 -18.91
C ASP A 10 -14.77 14.63 -18.80
N ARG A 11 -15.05 15.52 -19.75
CA ARG A 11 -14.48 16.89 -19.76
C ARG A 11 -15.23 17.87 -18.85
N CYS A 12 -16.53 17.68 -18.66
CA CYS A 12 -17.36 18.52 -17.79
C CYS A 12 -16.92 18.34 -16.31
N TRP A 13 -16.36 17.16 -15.97
CA TRP A 13 -15.85 16.81 -14.64
C TRP A 13 -14.46 17.39 -14.33
N GLN A 14 -13.51 17.29 -15.27
CA GLN A 14 -12.17 17.89 -15.10
C GLN A 14 -12.24 19.42 -14.91
N SER A 15 -13.25 20.08 -15.50
CA SER A 15 -13.51 21.52 -15.31
C SER A 15 -13.84 21.88 -13.86
N LYS A 16 -14.70 21.09 -13.19
CA LYS A 16 -15.09 21.30 -11.77
C LYS A 16 -13.93 21.03 -10.79
N LEU A 17 -13.12 20.00 -11.03
CA LEU A 17 -11.94 19.71 -10.22
C LEU A 17 -10.85 20.79 -10.33
N ARG A 18 -10.61 21.29 -11.56
CA ARG A 18 -9.62 22.35 -11.80
C ARG A 18 -10.04 23.69 -11.20
N THR A 19 -11.33 24.01 -11.17
CA THR A 19 -11.84 25.23 -10.53
C THR A 19 -11.70 25.17 -9.00
N LEU A 20 -11.86 24.01 -8.37
CA LEU A 20 -11.64 23.83 -6.94
C LEU A 20 -10.15 23.90 -6.54
N GLN A 21 -9.24 23.33 -7.33
CA GLN A 21 -7.78 23.47 -7.10
C GLN A 21 -7.26 24.90 -7.38
N GLY A 22 -7.86 25.63 -8.33
CA GLY A 22 -7.45 27.00 -8.67
C GLY A 22 -7.76 28.05 -7.59
N CYS A 23 -8.85 27.89 -6.83
CA CYS A 23 -9.22 28.84 -5.76
C CYS A 23 -8.29 28.77 -4.53
N ALA A 24 -7.57 27.66 -4.33
CA ALA A 24 -6.64 27.50 -3.19
C ALA A 24 -5.30 28.24 -3.38
N LEU A 25 -4.99 28.72 -4.58
CA LEU A 25 -3.68 29.33 -4.91
C LEU A 25 -3.69 30.87 -4.99
N LEU A 26 -4.80 31.54 -4.67
CA LEU A 26 -4.92 33.01 -4.82
C LEU A 26 -5.00 33.82 -3.51
N VAL A 27 -4.63 33.26 -2.35
CA VAL A 27 -4.67 34.00 -1.07
C VAL A 27 -3.32 34.01 -0.33
N ALA A 28 -2.20 34.09 -1.06
CA ALA A 28 -0.91 34.31 -0.42
C ALA A 28 -0.04 35.27 -1.24
N GLY A 29 0.06 36.51 -0.77
CA GLY A 29 1.16 37.38 -1.14
C GLY A 29 0.76 38.84 -1.27
N LEU A 30 0.76 39.58 -0.15
CA LEU A 30 1.07 41.01 -0.11
C LEU A 30 1.28 41.43 1.35
N LEU A 31 2.49 41.22 1.89
CA LEU A 31 3.11 42.10 2.90
C LEU A 31 4.62 41.90 2.83
N GLY A 32 5.33 42.95 2.43
CA GLY A 32 6.79 43.02 2.43
C GLY A 32 7.31 43.98 3.51
N GLY A 33 8.59 43.81 3.85
CA GLY A 33 9.44 44.86 4.40
C GLY A 33 9.94 44.64 5.83
N CYS A 34 11.23 44.29 5.94
CA CYS A 34 12.29 45.01 6.68
C CYS A 34 13.29 44.08 7.41
N GLN A 35 14.52 44.07 6.90
CA GLN A 35 15.77 43.71 7.58
C GLN A 35 16.60 44.98 7.74
N PRO A 36 17.39 45.11 8.83
CA PRO A 36 18.87 44.99 8.74
C PRO A 36 19.47 44.31 10.02
N ASP A 37 20.72 43.89 10.20
CA ASP A 37 21.94 43.63 9.40
C ASP A 37 23.04 43.09 10.39
N LYS A 38 24.06 42.38 9.88
CA LYS A 38 25.43 42.07 10.47
C LYS A 38 25.54 41.12 11.69
N SER A 39 26.54 40.26 11.89
CA SER A 39 27.71 39.72 11.15
C SER A 39 28.40 38.66 12.06
N PRO A 40 29.45 37.90 11.63
CA PRO A 40 29.66 36.49 11.97
C PRO A 40 30.77 36.21 13.00
N VAL A 41 30.81 34.98 13.54
CA VAL A 41 32.01 34.38 14.16
C VAL A 41 32.17 32.91 13.74
N ALA A 42 33.41 32.57 13.40
CA ALA A 42 33.91 31.30 12.85
C ALA A 42 34.18 30.21 13.92
N PRO A 43 34.52 28.96 13.54
CA PRO A 43 34.42 27.78 14.40
C PRO A 43 35.77 27.19 14.87
N SER A 44 35.68 26.12 15.67
CA SER A 44 36.70 25.09 16.06
C SER A 44 37.38 25.37 17.42
N PRO A 45 37.91 24.37 18.18
CA PRO A 45 38.46 23.10 17.68
C PRO A 45 38.18 21.80 18.49
N GLU A 46 38.64 20.72 17.87
CA GLU A 46 38.92 19.38 18.39
C GLU A 46 39.71 19.38 19.70
N THR A 47 39.54 18.35 20.55
CA THR A 47 40.68 17.81 21.32
C THR A 47 40.51 16.33 21.64
N SER A 48 41.63 15.65 21.46
CA SER A 48 42.02 14.26 21.69
C SER A 48 42.16 13.87 23.17
N SER A 49 42.24 12.55 23.42
CA SER A 49 43.02 11.93 24.52
C SER A 49 42.88 10.39 24.40
N GLN A 50 43.84 9.62 23.87
CA GLN A 50 44.97 8.97 24.58
C GLN A 50 44.54 8.23 25.87
N ALA A 51 44.55 6.89 25.91
CA ALA A 51 45.66 5.92 26.04
C ALA A 51 46.09 5.66 27.50
N SER A 52 46.09 4.39 27.93
CA SER A 52 47.07 3.75 28.85
C SER A 52 46.71 2.26 29.08
N GLN A 53 47.55 1.31 28.65
CA GLN A 53 48.61 0.56 29.38
C GLN A 53 48.08 -0.72 30.08
N THR A 54 48.38 -1.91 29.56
CA THR A 54 49.51 -2.83 29.86
C THR A 54 49.24 -3.70 31.09
N TYR A 55 49.31 -5.04 30.96
CA TYR A 55 50.14 -5.93 31.81
C TYR A 55 50.21 -7.32 31.19
N THR A 56 51.44 -7.76 30.95
CA THR A 56 51.86 -9.12 30.61
C THR A 56 52.15 -9.86 31.91
N THR A 57 51.72 -11.12 32.04
CA THR A 57 52.49 -12.12 32.80
C THR A 57 52.13 -13.52 32.32
N ALA A 58 53.15 -14.22 31.85
CA ALA A 58 53.15 -15.67 31.65
C ALA A 58 53.52 -16.36 32.97
N ALA A 59 52.90 -17.50 33.26
CA ALA A 59 53.53 -18.56 34.03
C ALA A 59 52.85 -19.91 33.72
N SER A 60 53.73 -20.89 33.58
CA SER A 60 53.58 -22.28 33.22
C SER A 60 53.00 -23.16 34.33
N GLU A 61 52.26 -24.20 33.96
CA GLU A 61 52.22 -25.45 34.72
C GLU A 61 52.07 -26.65 33.78
N GLN A 62 53.07 -27.54 33.83
CA GLN A 62 53.06 -28.84 33.17
C GLN A 62 52.51 -29.88 34.14
N VAL A 63 51.59 -30.71 33.69
CA VAL A 63 51.30 -32.02 34.31
C VAL A 63 51.23 -33.07 33.21
N SER A 64 52.17 -34.01 33.32
CA SER A 64 52.24 -35.28 32.60
C SER A 64 51.28 -36.29 33.24
N THR A 65 50.52 -37.05 32.45
CA THR A 65 50.36 -38.51 32.64
C THR A 65 49.58 -39.18 31.50
N ARG A 66 50.22 -40.21 30.93
CA ARG A 66 49.70 -41.50 30.41
C ARG A 66 48.39 -41.56 29.60
N GLY A 67 48.57 -41.81 28.30
CA GLY A 67 48.16 -43.05 27.63
C GLY A 67 46.68 -43.44 27.68
N ALA A 68 45.93 -43.04 26.64
CA ALA A 68 44.75 -43.76 26.20
C ALA A 68 44.56 -43.58 24.68
N SER A 69 44.37 -44.72 24.02
CA SER A 69 43.97 -44.99 22.64
C SER A 69 43.51 -43.80 21.79
N VAL A 70 44.22 -43.54 20.69
CA VAL A 70 43.77 -42.66 19.60
C VAL A 70 42.61 -43.36 18.89
N THR A 71 41.38 -43.02 19.26
CA THR A 71 40.23 -43.21 18.38
C THR A 71 40.02 -41.89 17.68
N GLU A 72 40.35 -41.83 16.39
CA GLU A 72 40.05 -40.66 15.56
C GLU A 72 38.56 -40.32 15.70
N PRO A 73 38.19 -39.07 16.01
CA PRO A 73 36.81 -38.67 15.93
C PRO A 73 36.41 -38.72 14.46
N ILE A 74 35.53 -39.66 14.13
CA ILE A 74 34.82 -39.68 12.84
C ILE A 74 34.18 -38.31 12.70
N ALA A 75 34.70 -37.51 11.76
CA ALA A 75 34.18 -36.20 11.45
C ALA A 75 32.68 -36.35 11.16
N ALA A 76 31.85 -35.85 12.08
CA ALA A 76 30.42 -35.75 11.87
C ALA A 76 30.24 -34.95 10.58
N ALA A 77 29.67 -35.59 9.56
CA ALA A 77 29.36 -34.94 8.31
C ALA A 77 28.49 -33.71 8.62
N SER A 78 29.08 -32.53 8.47
CA SER A 78 28.38 -31.27 8.60
C SER A 78 27.16 -31.31 7.70
N ALA A 79 25.97 -31.37 8.28
CA ALA A 79 24.73 -31.27 7.52
C ALA A 79 24.82 -30.02 6.63
N PRO A 80 24.44 -30.09 5.35
CA PRO A 80 24.53 -28.94 4.47
C PRO A 80 23.75 -27.79 5.07
N THR A 81 24.44 -26.72 5.47
CA THR A 81 23.82 -25.45 5.88
C THR A 81 22.97 -24.97 4.72
N LYS A 82 21.65 -25.14 4.84
CA LYS A 82 20.66 -24.68 3.86
C LYS A 82 20.87 -23.18 3.70
N ARG A 83 21.30 -22.73 2.52
CA ARG A 83 21.59 -21.31 2.26
C ARG A 83 20.31 -20.51 2.42
N SER A 84 20.27 -19.60 3.39
CA SER A 84 19.15 -18.67 3.58
C SER A 84 19.17 -17.60 2.49
N VAL A 85 18.04 -17.38 1.82
CA VAL A 85 17.85 -16.33 0.80
C VAL A 85 17.00 -15.21 1.41
N THR A 86 17.32 -13.95 1.11
CA THR A 86 16.47 -12.80 1.49
C THR A 86 15.83 -12.21 0.24
N LEU A 87 14.52 -12.00 0.27
CA LEU A 87 13.77 -11.24 -0.72
C LEU A 87 13.40 -9.87 -0.17
N LEU A 88 13.72 -8.84 -0.94
CA LEU A 88 13.36 -7.44 -0.68
C LEU A 88 12.07 -7.11 -1.44
N ILE A 89 10.97 -6.99 -0.71
CA ILE A 89 9.64 -6.71 -1.27
C ILE A 89 9.30 -5.24 -1.07
N ALA A 90 9.08 -4.51 -2.15
CA ALA A 90 8.42 -3.21 -2.12
C ALA A 90 6.90 -3.43 -2.17
N ALA A 91 6.18 -3.06 -1.11
CA ALA A 91 4.74 -3.29 -1.02
C ALA A 91 3.98 -2.01 -0.72
N SER A 92 2.89 -1.76 -1.44
CA SER A 92 2.02 -0.63 -1.17
C SER A 92 1.41 -0.73 0.25
N THR A 93 1.29 0.39 0.95
CA THR A 93 0.83 0.44 2.36
C THR A 93 -0.59 -0.08 2.58
N ASN A 94 -1.40 -0.23 1.53
CA ASN A 94 -2.69 -0.91 1.65
C ASN A 94 -2.54 -2.37 2.09
N LEU A 95 -1.40 -3.00 1.84
CA LEU A 95 -1.08 -4.37 2.27
C LEU A 95 -0.57 -4.46 3.71
N ASN A 96 -0.44 -3.35 4.46
CA ASN A 96 0.13 -3.32 5.81
C ASN A 96 -0.55 -4.29 6.79
N SER A 97 -1.83 -4.61 6.60
CA SER A 97 -2.57 -5.53 7.48
C SER A 97 -2.62 -6.97 6.96
N ALA A 98 -2.42 -7.19 5.66
CA ALA A 98 -2.49 -8.52 5.04
C ALA A 98 -1.11 -9.18 5.03
N LEU A 99 -0.12 -8.44 4.57
CA LEU A 99 1.18 -8.99 4.20
C LEU A 99 2.01 -9.49 5.40
N PRO A 100 1.96 -8.90 6.61
CA PRO A 100 2.62 -9.49 7.78
C PRO A 100 2.13 -10.90 8.12
N VAL A 101 0.80 -11.12 8.07
CA VAL A 101 0.20 -12.45 8.30
C VAL A 101 0.65 -13.43 7.21
N MET A 102 0.67 -12.97 5.97
CA MET A 102 1.14 -13.78 4.84
C MET A 102 2.62 -14.12 4.93
N VAL A 103 3.46 -13.19 5.41
CA VAL A 103 4.90 -13.39 5.61
C VAL A 103 5.16 -14.44 6.69
N GLU A 104 4.43 -14.38 7.80
CA GLU A 104 4.53 -15.37 8.87
C GLU A 104 4.17 -16.78 8.36
N ASP A 105 3.05 -16.91 7.65
CA ASP A 105 2.61 -18.18 7.07
C ASP A 105 3.59 -18.68 5.99
N PHE A 106 4.11 -17.79 5.13
CA PHE A 106 5.11 -18.14 4.13
C PHE A 106 6.42 -18.61 4.74
N ASN A 107 6.96 -17.90 5.74
CA ASN A 107 8.22 -18.25 6.38
C ASN A 107 8.14 -19.62 7.09
N ARG A 108 6.96 -19.99 7.59
CA ARG A 108 6.72 -21.34 8.16
C ARG A 108 6.78 -22.44 7.10
N LEU A 109 6.33 -22.16 5.88
CA LEU A 109 6.39 -23.08 4.73
C LEU A 109 7.77 -23.09 4.06
N HIS A 110 8.51 -21.99 4.15
CA HIS A 110 9.80 -21.76 3.49
C HIS A 110 10.84 -21.20 4.48
N PRO A 111 11.31 -22.00 5.45
CA PRO A 111 12.19 -21.53 6.53
C PRO A 111 13.56 -21.03 6.04
N ASP A 112 13.95 -21.33 4.81
CA ASP A 112 15.17 -20.86 4.14
C ASP A 112 14.99 -19.55 3.37
N ILE A 113 13.81 -18.94 3.38
CA ILE A 113 13.53 -17.69 2.69
C ILE A 113 13.04 -16.66 3.69
N THR A 114 13.76 -15.55 3.79
CA THR A 114 13.37 -14.39 4.59
C THR A 114 12.76 -13.32 3.70
N LEU A 115 11.55 -12.88 4.01
CA LEU A 115 10.93 -11.74 3.35
C LEU A 115 11.20 -10.46 4.16
N LYS A 116 11.82 -9.45 3.54
CA LYS A 116 11.98 -8.11 4.11
C LYS A 116 11.14 -7.13 3.31
N ILE A 117 10.25 -6.43 3.99
CA ILE A 117 9.25 -5.60 3.32
C ILE A 117 9.47 -4.12 3.60
N THR A 118 9.48 -3.35 2.53
CA THR A 118 9.47 -1.89 2.57
C THR A 118 8.09 -1.41 2.13
N TYR A 119 7.39 -0.74 3.03
CA TYR A 119 6.08 -0.16 2.76
C TYR A 119 6.17 1.33 2.41
N ASP A 120 5.47 1.75 1.36
CA ASP A 120 5.19 3.16 1.06
C ASP A 120 4.02 3.26 0.05
N THR A 121 3.67 4.47 -0.39
CA THR A 121 2.71 4.66 -1.46
C THR A 121 3.24 4.12 -2.79
N SER A 122 2.36 3.63 -3.65
CA SER A 122 2.73 2.96 -4.91
C SER A 122 3.57 3.85 -5.83
N ASP A 123 3.29 5.16 -5.89
CA ASP A 123 4.04 6.18 -6.63
C ASP A 123 5.48 6.33 -6.13
N LYS A 124 5.66 6.42 -4.80
CA LYS A 124 6.99 6.56 -4.20
C LYS A 124 7.82 5.29 -4.38
N LEU A 125 7.23 4.11 -4.22
CA LEU A 125 7.92 2.85 -4.48
C LEU A 125 8.32 2.74 -5.95
N ALA A 126 7.43 3.08 -6.89
CA ALA A 126 7.74 3.08 -8.31
C ALA A 126 8.88 4.05 -8.64
N ALA A 127 8.89 5.26 -8.05
CA ALA A 127 9.98 6.22 -8.21
C ALA A 127 11.33 5.65 -7.73
N ARG A 128 11.37 5.01 -6.55
CA ARG A 128 12.58 4.35 -6.03
C ARG A 128 13.05 3.20 -6.93
N ILE A 129 12.13 2.39 -7.44
CA ILE A 129 12.45 1.27 -8.34
C ILE A 129 13.10 1.80 -9.63
N ARG A 130 12.58 2.89 -10.20
CA ARG A 130 13.18 3.53 -11.39
C ARG A 130 14.61 4.02 -11.13
N GLN A 131 14.89 4.51 -9.92
CA GLN A 131 16.19 5.07 -9.56
C GLN A 131 17.23 4.00 -9.21
N HIS A 132 16.88 3.02 -8.37
CA HIS A 132 17.89 2.20 -7.69
C HIS A 132 17.68 0.68 -7.79
N ASN A 133 16.63 0.16 -8.44
CA ASN A 133 16.31 -1.28 -8.63
C ASN A 133 16.85 -2.25 -7.53
N ASN A 134 16.64 -1.91 -6.26
CA ASN A 134 17.16 -2.69 -5.13
C ASN A 134 16.12 -3.67 -4.56
N PHE A 135 14.94 -3.77 -5.16
CA PHE A 135 13.89 -4.70 -4.75
C PHE A 135 13.88 -5.94 -5.65
N ASP A 136 13.39 -7.05 -5.11
CA ASP A 136 13.19 -8.30 -5.84
C ASP A 136 11.76 -8.41 -6.38
N ILE A 137 10.78 -7.90 -5.62
CA ILE A 137 9.35 -7.94 -5.96
C ILE A 137 8.73 -6.58 -5.64
N PHE A 138 7.86 -6.11 -6.53
CA PHE A 138 7.01 -4.94 -6.33
C PHE A 138 5.55 -5.34 -6.30
N LEU A 139 4.84 -5.03 -5.22
CA LEU A 139 3.40 -5.22 -5.06
C LEU A 139 2.73 -3.84 -4.95
N THR A 140 1.92 -3.50 -5.94
CA THR A 140 1.27 -2.19 -6.07
C THR A 140 -0.25 -2.31 -6.01
N ALA A 141 -0.88 -1.23 -5.54
CA ALA A 141 -2.34 -1.05 -5.57
C ALA A 141 -2.87 -0.60 -6.95
N SER A 142 -1.99 -0.28 -7.92
CA SER A 142 -2.37 0.30 -9.21
C SER A 142 -1.47 -0.21 -10.34
N GLN A 143 -2.11 -0.63 -11.43
CA GLN A 143 -1.47 -1.18 -12.63
C GLN A 143 -0.62 -0.14 -13.40
N VAL A 144 -0.93 1.16 -13.25
CA VAL A 144 -0.25 2.23 -13.99
C VAL A 144 1.26 2.19 -13.73
N TYR A 145 1.68 1.89 -12.50
CA TYR A 145 3.09 1.88 -12.13
C TYR A 145 3.85 0.68 -12.68
N THR A 146 3.24 -0.51 -12.66
CA THR A 146 3.81 -1.75 -13.19
C THR A 146 3.86 -1.73 -14.71
N GLN A 147 2.82 -1.19 -15.37
CA GLN A 147 2.81 -0.99 -16.82
C GLN A 147 3.91 -0.02 -17.27
N ASP A 148 4.06 1.12 -16.59
CA ASP A 148 5.12 2.09 -16.90
C ASP A 148 6.52 1.48 -16.71
N LEU A 149 6.76 0.82 -15.58
CA LEU A 149 8.04 0.16 -15.28
C LEU A 149 8.37 -0.93 -16.31
N TYR A 150 7.39 -1.74 -16.71
CA TYR A 150 7.57 -2.79 -17.71
C TYR A 150 7.85 -2.20 -19.10
N ALA A 151 7.08 -1.20 -19.53
CA ALA A 151 7.33 -0.51 -20.80
C ALA A 151 8.73 0.14 -20.84
N ALA A 152 9.15 0.76 -19.73
CA ALA A 152 10.48 1.35 -19.61
C ALA A 152 11.59 0.29 -19.66
N SER A 153 11.39 -0.92 -19.11
CA SER A 153 12.39 -1.99 -19.19
C SER A 153 12.54 -2.56 -20.59
N GLN A 154 11.45 -2.70 -21.35
CA GLN A 154 11.51 -3.21 -22.73
C GLN A 154 12.38 -2.33 -23.65
N ARG A 155 12.31 -1.00 -23.47
CA ARG A 155 13.08 -0.03 -24.28
C ARG A 155 14.60 -0.13 -24.09
N ARG A 156 15.08 -0.75 -23.01
CA ARG A 156 16.51 -0.84 -22.67
C ARG A 156 17.19 -2.13 -23.17
N GLY A 157 16.62 -2.80 -24.17
CA GLY A 157 17.24 -3.96 -24.82
C GLY A 157 16.92 -5.32 -24.18
N GLY A 158 15.82 -5.43 -23.43
CA GLY A 158 15.32 -6.68 -22.87
C GLY A 158 14.70 -6.50 -21.48
N SER A 159 13.68 -7.31 -21.16
CA SER A 159 12.99 -7.23 -19.87
C SER A 159 13.87 -7.76 -18.74
N ARG A 160 14.47 -6.85 -17.96
CA ARG A 160 15.05 -7.23 -16.65
C ARG A 160 13.96 -7.65 -15.66
N TYR A 161 12.73 -7.20 -15.88
CA TYR A 161 11.58 -7.45 -15.02
C TYR A 161 10.69 -8.56 -15.60
N GLY A 162 10.05 -9.34 -14.74
CA GLY A 162 8.94 -10.21 -15.11
C GLY A 162 7.73 -9.41 -15.59
N GLN A 163 6.81 -10.08 -16.28
CA GLN A 163 5.54 -9.47 -16.65
C GLN A 163 4.72 -9.12 -15.39
N PRO A 164 3.95 -8.01 -15.42
CA PRO A 164 2.98 -7.74 -14.36
C PRO A 164 1.96 -8.87 -14.24
N PHE A 165 1.53 -9.16 -13.01
CA PHE A 165 0.49 -10.16 -12.72
C PHE A 165 -0.51 -9.60 -11.70
N ILE A 166 -1.78 -9.95 -11.84
CA ILE A 166 -2.80 -9.58 -10.85
C ILE A 166 -2.67 -10.52 -9.65
N TYR A 167 -2.58 -9.99 -8.43
CA TYR A 167 -2.52 -10.82 -7.21
C TYR A 167 -3.76 -10.69 -6.32
N ALA A 168 -4.52 -9.60 -6.47
CA ALA A 168 -5.75 -9.36 -5.73
C ALA A 168 -6.65 -8.39 -6.49
N ARG A 169 -7.92 -8.31 -6.10
CA ARG A 169 -8.81 -7.21 -6.51
C ARG A 169 -9.34 -6.48 -5.29
N GLY A 170 -9.41 -5.16 -5.35
CA GLY A 170 -9.95 -4.31 -4.32
C GLY A 170 -11.48 -4.39 -4.22
N GLN A 171 -12.01 -4.06 -3.04
CA GLN A 171 -13.43 -3.87 -2.80
C GLN A 171 -13.69 -2.43 -2.40
N LEU A 172 -14.59 -1.79 -3.12
CA LEU A 172 -14.98 -0.41 -2.87
C LEU A 172 -16.09 -0.39 -1.82
N VAL A 173 -15.94 0.48 -0.83
CA VAL A 173 -16.97 0.72 0.18
C VAL A 173 -17.28 2.22 0.24
N LEU A 174 -18.53 2.53 0.56
CA LEU A 174 -18.88 3.82 1.12
C LEU A 174 -18.63 3.74 2.63
N TYR A 175 -17.91 4.69 3.20
CA TYR A 175 -17.57 4.74 4.63
C TYR A 175 -18.00 6.06 5.24
N SER A 176 -18.48 6.02 6.49
CA SER A 176 -18.84 7.22 7.24
C SER A 176 -18.53 7.05 8.73
N THR A 177 -18.19 8.17 9.37
CA THR A 177 -18.13 8.33 10.83
C THR A 177 -19.32 9.10 11.40
N LYS A 178 -20.17 9.66 10.54
CA LYS A 178 -21.29 10.55 10.91
C LYS A 178 -22.65 9.89 10.72
N TYR A 179 -22.76 8.98 9.76
CA TYR A 179 -24.01 8.33 9.39
C TYR A 179 -23.87 6.82 9.55
N ALA A 180 -24.98 6.17 9.92
CA ALA A 180 -25.07 4.71 9.89
C ALA A 180 -25.39 4.27 8.45
N LEU A 181 -24.55 3.39 7.91
CA LEU A 181 -24.70 2.85 6.56
C LEU A 181 -25.40 1.49 6.59
N THR A 182 -26.30 1.26 5.63
CA THR A 182 -27.05 0.01 5.41
C THR A 182 -26.56 -0.69 4.14
N ASP A 183 -27.06 -1.90 3.88
CA ASP A 183 -26.71 -2.68 2.68
C ASP A 183 -27.25 -2.08 1.36
N THR A 184 -27.97 -0.96 1.40
CA THR A 184 -28.52 -0.24 0.25
C THR A 184 -27.92 1.17 0.11
N PRO A 185 -26.62 1.29 -0.22
CA PRO A 185 -25.88 2.56 -0.22
C PRO A 185 -26.45 3.63 -1.16
N THR A 186 -27.02 3.23 -2.30
CA THR A 186 -27.67 4.16 -3.25
C THR A 186 -28.88 4.83 -2.62
N GLN A 187 -29.84 4.03 -2.13
CA GLN A 187 -31.06 4.55 -1.51
C GLN A 187 -30.76 5.41 -0.28
N LEU A 188 -29.80 4.97 0.53
CA LEU A 188 -29.37 5.76 1.68
C LEU A 188 -28.78 7.11 1.26
N LEU A 189 -27.97 7.15 0.19
CA LEU A 189 -27.43 8.41 -0.29
C LEU A 189 -28.53 9.33 -0.84
N ASP A 190 -29.51 8.79 -1.56
CA ASP A 190 -30.70 9.54 -2.00
C ASP A 190 -31.46 10.16 -0.82
N ASP A 191 -31.76 9.36 0.20
CA ASP A 191 -32.49 9.81 1.39
C ASP A 191 -31.72 10.90 2.15
N LEU A 192 -30.40 10.75 2.26
CA LEU A 192 -29.53 11.73 2.94
C LEU A 192 -29.35 13.01 2.12
N LEU A 193 -29.36 12.93 0.79
CA LEU A 193 -29.33 14.13 -0.06
C LEU A 193 -30.61 14.97 0.11
N ILE A 194 -31.75 14.35 0.38
CA ILE A 194 -32.99 15.08 0.67
C ILE A 194 -32.90 15.79 2.03
N GLN A 195 -32.30 15.14 3.03
CA GLN A 195 -32.30 15.62 4.42
C GLN A 195 -31.14 16.55 4.79
N HIS A 196 -29.97 16.34 4.19
CA HIS A 196 -28.69 16.89 4.67
C HIS A 196 -27.82 17.48 3.55
N ALA A 197 -28.36 17.75 2.37
CA ALA A 197 -27.58 18.37 1.30
C ALA A 197 -27.03 19.77 1.68
N PRO A 198 -25.81 20.12 1.23
CA PRO A 198 -24.93 19.30 0.40
C PRO A 198 -24.10 18.29 1.20
N LEU A 199 -24.00 17.05 0.70
CA LEU A 199 -23.13 16.02 1.28
C LEU A 199 -21.70 16.15 0.78
N GLN A 200 -20.73 16.12 1.70
CA GLN A 200 -19.30 16.13 1.41
C GLN A 200 -18.80 14.70 1.20
N ILE A 201 -18.37 14.36 -0.01
CA ILE A 201 -17.89 13.00 -0.32
C ILE A 201 -16.43 13.03 -0.73
N ALA A 202 -15.59 12.40 0.08
CA ALA A 202 -14.18 12.23 -0.18
C ALA A 202 -13.93 11.12 -1.21
N LEU A 203 -13.06 11.40 -2.18
CA LEU A 203 -12.54 10.40 -3.12
C LEU A 203 -11.07 10.65 -3.44
N SER A 204 -10.34 9.59 -3.73
CA SER A 204 -8.97 9.71 -4.25
C SER A 204 -8.98 10.11 -5.73
N ASP A 205 -7.92 10.76 -6.21
CA ASP A 205 -7.73 11.14 -7.62
C ASP A 205 -7.97 9.94 -8.59
N PRO A 206 -8.99 10.00 -9.47
CA PRO A 206 -9.28 8.95 -10.44
C PRO A 206 -8.16 8.70 -11.46
N GLU A 207 -7.36 9.70 -11.82
CA GLU A 207 -6.28 9.49 -12.80
C GLU A 207 -5.18 8.60 -12.21
N LEU A 208 -4.94 8.73 -10.90
CA LEU A 208 -3.83 8.06 -10.21
C LEU A 208 -4.26 6.81 -9.41
N SER A 209 -5.52 6.75 -8.97
CA SER A 209 -6.03 5.72 -8.07
C SER A 209 -7.14 4.89 -8.70
N PRO A 210 -7.02 3.54 -8.77
CA PRO A 210 -8.10 2.69 -9.25
C PRO A 210 -9.35 2.76 -8.34
N TYR A 211 -9.19 3.06 -7.05
CA TYR A 211 -10.33 3.32 -6.16
C TYR A 211 -11.04 4.63 -6.51
N GLY A 212 -10.28 5.65 -6.92
CA GLY A 212 -10.84 6.91 -7.42
C GLY A 212 -11.65 6.70 -8.69
N ARG A 213 -11.12 5.91 -9.65
CA ARG A 213 -11.86 5.55 -10.87
C ARG A 213 -13.12 4.76 -10.57
N ALA A 214 -13.03 3.78 -9.68
CA ALA A 214 -14.17 2.98 -9.29
C ALA A 214 -15.25 3.83 -8.61
N ALA A 215 -14.86 4.74 -7.71
CA ALA A 215 -15.77 5.69 -7.07
C ALA A 215 -16.47 6.61 -8.08
N GLN A 216 -15.70 7.19 -9.00
CA GLN A 216 -16.24 8.05 -10.05
C GLN A 216 -17.22 7.29 -10.94
N ALA A 217 -16.86 6.10 -11.40
CA ALA A 217 -17.72 5.26 -12.22
C ALA A 217 -19.00 4.85 -11.47
N TRP A 218 -18.89 4.52 -10.18
CA TRP A 218 -20.06 4.22 -9.35
C TRP A 218 -20.99 5.43 -9.25
N LEU A 219 -20.47 6.62 -8.95
CA LEU A 219 -21.27 7.87 -8.91
C LEU A 219 -21.97 8.16 -10.23
N VAL A 220 -21.33 7.87 -11.37
CA VAL A 220 -21.95 8.02 -12.70
C VAL A 220 -23.07 6.99 -12.88
N ASN A 221 -22.81 5.72 -12.59
CA ASN A 221 -23.77 4.63 -12.74
C ASN A 221 -25.02 4.81 -11.86
N GLN A 222 -24.86 5.40 -10.68
CA GLN A 222 -25.96 5.71 -9.76
C GLN A 222 -26.61 7.08 -10.01
N ASN A 223 -26.28 7.78 -11.10
CA ASN A 223 -26.80 9.10 -11.46
C ASN A 223 -26.46 10.24 -10.47
N PHE A 224 -25.50 10.03 -9.57
CA PHE A 224 -25.04 11.02 -8.59
C PHE A 224 -24.03 12.03 -9.14
N ALA A 225 -23.33 11.70 -10.24
CA ALA A 225 -22.23 12.52 -10.77
C ALA A 225 -22.63 13.96 -11.14
N SER A 226 -23.89 14.19 -11.51
CA SER A 226 -24.42 15.50 -11.90
C SER A 226 -25.16 16.22 -10.77
N SER A 227 -25.32 15.59 -9.61
CA SER A 227 -26.05 16.17 -8.48
C SER A 227 -25.32 17.40 -7.93
N THR A 228 -26.01 18.53 -7.85
CA THR A 228 -25.50 19.75 -7.19
C THR A 228 -25.53 19.64 -5.67
N GLN A 229 -26.20 18.62 -5.13
CA GLN A 229 -26.30 18.31 -3.72
C GLN A 229 -25.11 17.46 -3.21
N ILE A 230 -24.23 17.00 -4.11
CA ILE A 230 -22.98 16.31 -3.75
C ILE A 230 -21.81 17.24 -3.98
N GLN A 231 -21.01 17.46 -2.94
CA GLN A 231 -19.73 18.15 -3.02
C GLN A 231 -18.60 17.14 -2.91
N LEU A 232 -17.90 16.95 -4.02
CA LEU A 232 -16.79 16.01 -4.10
C LEU A 232 -15.51 16.66 -3.59
N GLN A 233 -14.87 15.98 -2.63
CA GLN A 233 -13.63 16.41 -2.00
C GLN A 233 -12.48 15.54 -2.52
N PRO A 234 -11.67 16.03 -3.47
CA PRO A 234 -10.57 15.25 -4.03
C PRO A 234 -9.39 15.17 -3.07
N TYR A 235 -8.80 13.99 -2.95
CA TYR A 235 -7.56 13.75 -2.23
C TYR A 235 -6.52 13.08 -3.12
N ALA A 236 -5.24 13.29 -2.84
CA ALA A 236 -4.17 12.79 -3.70
C ALA A 236 -4.09 11.25 -3.76
N ASN A 237 -4.52 10.56 -2.70
CA ASN A 237 -4.51 9.11 -2.62
C ASN A 237 -5.51 8.58 -1.57
N LEU A 238 -5.70 7.26 -1.59
CA LEU A 238 -6.66 6.56 -0.74
C LEU A 238 -6.35 6.65 0.76
N ILE A 239 -5.08 6.85 1.15
CA ILE A 239 -4.71 7.03 2.57
C ILE A 239 -5.25 8.37 3.07
N GLN A 240 -5.07 9.43 2.28
CA GLN A 240 -5.59 10.76 2.61
C GLN A 240 -7.12 10.78 2.58
N THR A 241 -7.76 10.13 1.60
CA THR A 241 -9.22 9.96 1.55
C THR A 241 -9.76 9.28 2.81
N PHE A 242 -9.12 8.18 3.22
CA PHE A 242 -9.51 7.47 4.44
C PHE A 242 -9.32 8.32 5.69
N ALA A 243 -8.14 8.94 5.85
CA ALA A 243 -7.85 9.78 7.01
C ALA A 243 -8.82 10.96 7.14
N ALA A 244 -9.15 11.62 6.02
CA ALA A 244 -10.10 12.74 6.04
C ALA A 244 -11.52 12.31 6.44
N THR A 245 -11.98 11.17 5.91
CA THR A 245 -13.31 10.64 6.25
C THR A 245 -13.35 10.14 7.71
N ASP A 246 -12.29 9.47 8.17
CA ASP A 246 -12.15 8.96 9.54
C ASP A 246 -12.09 10.10 10.59
N GLN A 247 -11.61 11.28 10.19
CA GLN A 247 -11.59 12.49 11.00
C GLN A 247 -12.87 13.33 10.87
N GLY A 248 -13.84 12.90 10.06
CA GLY A 248 -15.10 13.61 9.85
C GLY A 248 -14.99 14.88 8.98
N LEU A 249 -13.87 15.07 8.27
CA LEU A 249 -13.69 16.18 7.32
C LEU A 249 -14.59 16.04 6.08
N ALA A 250 -15.06 14.82 5.81
CA ALA A 250 -16.10 14.52 4.84
C ALA A 250 -17.22 13.73 5.52
N ASP A 251 -18.43 13.79 4.97
CA ASP A 251 -19.59 13.03 5.43
C ASP A 251 -19.46 11.55 5.03
N PHE A 252 -18.95 11.33 3.82
CA PHE A 252 -18.68 10.02 3.26
C PHE A 252 -17.31 9.97 2.61
N GLY A 253 -16.78 8.76 2.48
CA GLY A 253 -15.59 8.50 1.68
C GLY A 253 -15.71 7.20 0.91
N PHE A 254 -15.28 7.24 -0.35
CA PHE A 254 -15.06 6.03 -1.14
C PHE A 254 -13.68 5.46 -0.83
N ILE A 255 -13.65 4.33 -0.12
CA ILE A 255 -12.45 3.77 0.50
C ILE A 255 -12.34 2.27 0.17
N SER A 256 -11.19 1.64 0.46
CA SER A 256 -11.06 0.18 0.39
C SER A 256 -11.62 -0.52 1.63
N LEU A 257 -12.31 -1.65 1.42
CA LEU A 257 -12.71 -2.53 2.54
C LEU A 257 -11.49 -2.92 3.40
N ALA A 258 -10.35 -3.19 2.77
CA ALA A 258 -9.12 -3.56 3.47
C ALA A 258 -8.64 -2.50 4.48
N GLN A 259 -8.76 -1.20 4.18
CA GLN A 259 -8.43 -0.13 5.14
C GLN A 259 -9.42 -0.10 6.31
N VAL A 260 -10.71 -0.29 6.04
CA VAL A 260 -11.74 -0.32 7.09
C VAL A 260 -11.51 -1.50 8.04
N LEU A 261 -11.28 -2.70 7.50
CA LEU A 261 -10.98 -3.90 8.31
C LEU A 261 -9.63 -3.81 9.01
N SER A 262 -8.63 -3.16 8.41
CA SER A 262 -7.35 -2.89 9.07
C SER A 262 -7.54 -2.00 10.29
N LYS A 263 -8.39 -0.98 10.20
CA LYS A 263 -8.66 -0.05 11.30
C LYS A 263 -9.48 -0.72 12.41
N ALA A 264 -10.48 -1.53 12.06
CA ALA A 264 -11.29 -2.25 13.04
C ALA A 264 -10.47 -3.25 13.90
N ARG A 265 -9.38 -3.79 13.33
CA ARG A 265 -8.42 -4.65 14.04
C ARG A 265 -7.40 -3.88 14.88
N ASP A 266 -7.34 -2.56 14.76
CA ASP A 266 -6.52 -1.71 15.61
C ASP A 266 -7.20 -1.54 16.98
N ASN A 267 -6.86 -2.44 17.89
CA ASN A 267 -7.41 -2.53 19.25
C ASN A 267 -7.20 -1.25 20.08
N THR A 268 -6.32 -0.34 19.64
CA THR A 268 -6.04 0.94 20.33
C THR A 268 -7.12 1.99 20.12
N VAL A 269 -8.04 1.76 19.16
CA VAL A 269 -9.04 2.75 18.72
C VAL A 269 -10.45 2.45 19.26
N ARG A 270 -10.64 1.39 20.07
CA ARG A 270 -11.93 1.04 20.71
C ARG A 270 -12.38 2.02 21.80
N LYS A 271 -12.33 3.34 21.56
CA LYS A 271 -12.99 4.33 22.41
C LYS A 271 -14.49 4.29 22.14
N ALA A 272 -15.22 3.70 23.09
CA ALA A 272 -16.65 3.64 23.44
C ALA A 272 -17.77 4.46 22.72
N THR A 273 -17.55 5.12 21.57
CA THR A 273 -18.52 6.04 20.95
C THR A 273 -18.59 5.98 19.42
N GLU A 274 -17.97 5.00 18.75
CA GLU A 274 -17.72 5.14 17.31
C GLU A 274 -18.93 4.76 16.43
N THR A 275 -19.59 5.76 15.84
CA THR A 275 -20.51 5.66 14.70
C THR A 275 -19.76 5.39 13.38
N ARG A 276 -18.80 4.47 13.40
CA ARG A 276 -18.09 4.02 12.19
C ARG A 276 -18.94 2.99 11.47
N SER A 277 -19.31 3.28 10.24
CA SER A 277 -20.08 2.37 9.41
C SER A 277 -19.52 2.34 7.99
N TYR A 278 -19.75 1.24 7.29
CA TYR A 278 -19.44 1.11 5.88
C TYR A 278 -20.51 0.27 5.18
N ALA A 279 -20.74 0.56 3.90
CA ALA A 279 -21.55 -0.24 3.00
C ALA A 279 -20.68 -0.75 1.85
N LEU A 280 -20.74 -2.06 1.57
CA LEU A 280 -20.12 -2.61 0.37
C LEU A 280 -20.87 -2.12 -0.87
N LEU A 281 -20.12 -1.71 -1.89
CA LEU A 281 -20.69 -1.41 -3.19
C LEU A 281 -20.68 -2.66 -4.05
N SER A 282 -21.73 -2.84 -4.86
CA SER A 282 -21.81 -3.97 -5.79
C SER A 282 -20.66 -3.89 -6.80
N LYS A 283 -19.96 -5.01 -6.97
CA LYS A 283 -18.82 -5.13 -7.90
C LYS A 283 -19.22 -4.96 -9.36
N ALA A 284 -20.52 -5.08 -9.68
CA ALA A 284 -21.05 -4.86 -11.01
C ALA A 284 -21.17 -3.36 -11.35
N ASP A 285 -21.13 -2.49 -10.34
CA ASP A 285 -21.44 -1.06 -10.50
C ASP A 285 -20.19 -0.20 -10.71
N TYR A 286 -18.99 -0.80 -10.77
CA TYR A 286 -17.74 -0.09 -11.00
C TYR A 286 -16.67 -0.98 -11.66
N PRO A 287 -15.69 -0.40 -12.39
CA PRO A 287 -14.60 -1.16 -12.99
C PRO A 287 -13.76 -1.93 -11.95
N PRO A 288 -13.30 -3.16 -12.24
CA PRO A 288 -12.49 -3.94 -11.32
C PRO A 288 -11.25 -3.16 -10.81
N ILE A 289 -11.06 -3.18 -9.50
CA ILE A 289 -9.91 -2.53 -8.85
C ILE A 289 -8.77 -3.54 -8.82
N LEU A 290 -7.92 -3.56 -9.84
CA LEU A 290 -6.87 -4.56 -9.97
C LEU A 290 -5.59 -4.17 -9.23
N HIS A 291 -5.12 -5.07 -8.36
CA HIS A 291 -3.83 -4.94 -7.69
C HIS A 291 -2.79 -5.81 -8.38
N GLU A 292 -1.64 -5.23 -8.70
CA GLU A 292 -0.61 -5.86 -9.53
C GLU A 292 0.70 -6.09 -8.79
N GLY A 293 1.33 -7.22 -9.11
CA GLY A 293 2.69 -7.56 -8.71
C GLY A 293 3.61 -7.59 -9.91
N MET A 294 4.91 -7.40 -9.67
CA MET A 294 5.96 -7.58 -10.66
C MET A 294 7.20 -8.14 -9.99
N VAL A 295 7.79 -9.18 -10.59
CA VAL A 295 9.11 -9.68 -10.18
C VAL A 295 10.17 -8.79 -10.84
N LEU A 296 10.92 -8.04 -10.03
CA LEU A 296 11.98 -7.16 -10.51
C LEU A 296 13.32 -7.89 -10.68
N LYS A 297 13.54 -8.95 -9.89
CA LYS A 297 14.73 -9.82 -9.96
C LYS A 297 14.31 -11.28 -9.89
N PRO A 298 14.15 -11.95 -11.05
CA PRO A 298 13.74 -13.35 -11.08
C PRO A 298 14.72 -14.28 -10.37
N SER A 299 14.18 -15.09 -9.47
CA SER A 299 14.89 -16.15 -8.72
C SER A 299 13.90 -17.24 -8.31
N ALA A 300 14.42 -18.42 -7.94
CA ALA A 300 13.60 -19.50 -7.39
C ALA A 300 12.77 -19.03 -6.18
N ALA A 301 13.39 -18.26 -5.27
CA ALA A 301 12.71 -17.71 -4.10
C ALA A 301 11.58 -16.73 -4.50
N SER A 302 11.83 -15.84 -5.46
CA SER A 302 10.78 -14.90 -5.92
C SER A 302 9.59 -15.63 -6.55
N GLN A 303 9.84 -16.71 -7.29
CA GLN A 303 8.79 -17.53 -7.89
C GLN A 303 7.99 -18.26 -6.82
N GLN A 304 8.66 -18.82 -5.80
CA GLN A 304 7.98 -19.46 -4.68
C GLN A 304 7.06 -18.50 -3.93
N PHE A 305 7.50 -17.26 -3.68
CA PHE A 305 6.64 -16.26 -3.06
C PHE A 305 5.46 -15.85 -3.94
N VAL A 306 5.67 -15.67 -5.25
CA VAL A 306 4.56 -15.37 -6.18
C VAL A 306 3.57 -16.54 -6.26
N SER A 307 4.05 -17.78 -6.35
CA SER A 307 3.20 -18.97 -6.33
C SER A 307 2.40 -19.09 -5.04
N TYR A 308 3.02 -18.78 -3.88
CA TYR A 308 2.31 -18.73 -2.61
C TYR A 308 1.26 -17.62 -2.58
N LEU A 309 1.59 -16.41 -3.03
CA LEU A 309 0.68 -15.27 -3.10
C LEU A 309 -0.58 -15.59 -3.94
N LEU A 310 -0.41 -16.36 -5.02
CA LEU A 310 -1.49 -16.80 -5.92
C LEU A 310 -2.13 -18.14 -5.51
N SER A 311 -1.60 -18.83 -4.51
CA SER A 311 -2.14 -20.11 -4.02
C SER A 311 -3.47 -19.92 -3.29
N SER A 312 -4.24 -21.00 -3.13
CA SER A 312 -5.51 -20.97 -2.37
C SER A 312 -5.32 -20.41 -0.96
N LYS A 313 -4.18 -20.72 -0.31
CA LYS A 313 -3.86 -20.22 1.03
C LYS A 313 -3.58 -18.72 1.02
N GLY A 314 -2.76 -18.23 0.10
CA GLY A 314 -2.47 -16.80 -0.03
C GLY A 314 -3.71 -15.98 -0.39
N GLN A 315 -4.53 -16.48 -1.30
CA GLN A 315 -5.79 -15.84 -1.70
C GLN A 315 -6.84 -15.84 -0.59
N LEU A 316 -6.89 -16.87 0.27
CA LEU A 316 -7.74 -16.88 1.46
C LEU A 316 -7.32 -15.77 2.45
N LEU A 317 -6.03 -15.64 2.74
CA LEU A 317 -5.51 -14.59 3.64
C LEU A 317 -5.78 -13.18 3.09
N LEU A 318 -5.68 -12.99 1.77
CA LEU A 318 -6.08 -11.74 1.12
C LEU A 318 -7.58 -11.47 1.25
N THR A 319 -8.41 -12.52 1.13
CA THR A 319 -9.87 -12.42 1.30
C THR A 319 -10.24 -11.99 2.72
N GLU A 320 -9.63 -12.62 3.72
CA GLU A 320 -9.79 -12.25 5.14
C GLU A 320 -9.33 -10.81 5.42
N ALA A 321 -8.37 -10.31 4.65
CA ALA A 321 -7.91 -8.92 4.73
C ALA A 321 -8.79 -7.91 3.97
N GLY A 322 -9.88 -8.34 3.33
CA GLY A 322 -10.82 -7.46 2.64
C GLY A 322 -10.61 -7.33 1.13
N TYR A 323 -9.76 -8.15 0.52
CA TYR A 323 -9.61 -8.23 -0.93
C TYR A 323 -10.53 -9.29 -1.54
N LEU A 324 -10.67 -9.26 -2.85
CA LEU A 324 -11.24 -10.37 -3.62
C LEU A 324 -10.11 -11.20 -4.22
N PRO A 325 -10.30 -12.52 -4.30
CA PRO A 325 -9.31 -13.39 -4.90
C PRO A 325 -9.21 -13.18 -6.42
N VAL A 326 -8.08 -13.57 -6.98
CA VAL A 326 -7.88 -13.76 -8.42
C VAL A 326 -8.24 -15.20 -8.73
N CYS A 327 -9.42 -15.38 -9.33
CA CYS A 327 -9.93 -16.69 -9.69
C CYS A 327 -9.39 -17.05 -11.09
N GLY A 328 -8.37 -17.91 -11.14
CA GLY A 328 -7.96 -18.55 -12.39
C GLY A 328 -8.94 -19.65 -12.81
N ASP A 329 -8.82 -20.14 -14.04
CA ASP A 329 -9.65 -21.23 -14.58
C ASP A 329 -9.63 -22.46 -13.64
N ASN A 330 -10.81 -22.78 -13.10
CA ASN A 330 -11.27 -24.01 -12.42
C ASN A 330 -10.45 -24.67 -11.29
N SER A 331 -9.26 -24.19 -10.93
CA SER A 331 -8.39 -24.83 -9.92
C SER A 331 -8.46 -24.24 -8.51
N LEU A 332 -8.92 -22.99 -8.37
CA LEU A 332 -9.09 -22.30 -7.09
C LEU A 332 -10.57 -22.31 -6.68
N LYS A 333 -11.02 -23.39 -6.04
CA LYS A 333 -12.34 -23.44 -5.38
C LYS A 333 -12.33 -22.62 -4.09
N LEU A 334 -12.28 -21.29 -4.22
CA LEU A 334 -12.49 -20.38 -3.10
C LEU A 334 -13.98 -20.00 -3.03
N PRO A 335 -14.59 -19.92 -1.84
CA PRO A 335 -15.97 -19.44 -1.71
C PRO A 335 -16.20 -18.07 -2.36
N ALA A 336 -15.19 -17.21 -2.39
CA ALA A 336 -15.23 -15.90 -3.02
C ALA A 336 -14.99 -15.91 -4.56
N CYS A 337 -14.76 -17.09 -5.15
CA CYS A 337 -14.69 -17.36 -6.58
C CYS A 337 -15.94 -18.06 -7.14
N SER A 338 -16.95 -18.28 -6.29
CA SER A 338 -18.25 -18.88 -6.61
C SER A 338 -19.29 -17.78 -6.84
#